data_AF-A0A3D6CHX0-F1
#
_entry.id   AF-A0A3D6CHX0-F1
#
_cell.length_a   1.000
_cell.length_b   1.000
_cell.length_c   1.000
_cell.angle_alpha   90.00
_cell.angle_beta   90.00
_cell.angle_gamma   90.00
#
_symmetry.space_group_name_H-M   'P 1'
#
loop_
_entity.id
_entity.type
_entity.pdbx_description
1 polymer ?
#
loop_
_entity_poly.entity_id
_entity_poly.type
_entity_poly.pdbx_seq_one_letter_code
_entity_poly.pdbx_strand_id
1 'polypeptide(L)'
;AKPGDFQQRLEKYSTYFTDGKLLEGDKWQFITNRKYGRLDQVPHKSFKGPGFLPNWFFAYTYPQNVNIDGVLIPGNSQEHNRVLPQPVFPTPLYETIICTLMFLGMWFFRRSIKTPWVMFGVYLMLNGAERFFIETMRVNNTFTLLGIRLTQAELIAVMLFLSGALLVLYAKWSGKPRT
;
A
#
# COMPACT_ATOMS: atom_id res chain seq x y z
N ALA A 1 9.26 -0.85 -19.18
CA ALA A 1 8.61 -1.56 -20.30
C ALA A 1 8.58 -0.65 -21.51
N LYS A 2 8.57 -1.20 -22.73
CA LYS A 2 8.36 -0.39 -23.94
C LYS A 2 6.92 0.15 -23.94
N PRO A 3 6.64 1.29 -24.59
CA PRO A 3 5.26 1.73 -24.80
C PRO A 3 4.47 0.61 -25.49
N GLY A 4 3.34 0.19 -24.92
CA GLY A 4 2.47 -0.86 -25.49
C GLY A 4 2.53 -2.24 -24.81
N ASP A 5 3.63 -2.60 -24.12
CA ASP A 5 3.76 -3.89 -23.42
C ASP A 5 2.67 -4.09 -22.35
N PHE A 6 2.25 -2.98 -21.72
CA PHE A 6 1.20 -2.97 -20.70
C PHE A 6 -0.15 -3.38 -21.30
N GLN A 7 -0.53 -2.78 -22.42
CA GLN A 7 -1.81 -3.03 -23.09
C GLN A 7 -1.90 -4.48 -23.58
N GLN A 8 -0.83 -4.99 -24.18
CA GLN A 8 -0.77 -6.37 -24.66
C GLN A 8 -0.97 -7.39 -23.52
N ARG A 9 -0.33 -7.15 -22.37
CA ARG A 9 -0.52 -8.02 -21.19
C ARG A 9 -1.93 -7.89 -20.59
N LEU A 10 -2.51 -6.69 -20.64
CA LEU A 10 -3.86 -6.43 -20.15
C LEU A 10 -4.90 -7.18 -20.99
N GLU A 11 -4.76 -7.14 -22.31
CA GLU A 11 -5.60 -7.88 -23.25
C GLU A 11 -5.41 -9.39 -23.11
N LYS A 12 -4.16 -9.85 -23.03
CA LYS A 12 -3.82 -11.27 -22.86
C LYS A 12 -4.46 -11.88 -21.61
N TYR A 13 -4.50 -11.14 -20.50
CA TYR A 13 -5.05 -11.60 -19.22
C TYR A 13 -6.36 -10.89 -18.87
N SER A 14 -7.16 -10.53 -19.87
CA SER A 14 -8.40 -9.75 -19.67
C SER A 14 -9.37 -10.37 -18.66
N THR A 15 -9.59 -11.70 -18.72
CA THR A 15 -10.49 -12.41 -17.80
C THR A 15 -10.02 -12.38 -16.34
N TYR A 16 -8.72 -12.25 -16.10
CA TYR A 16 -8.17 -12.07 -14.75
C TYR A 16 -8.60 -10.72 -14.18
N PHE A 17 -8.55 -9.66 -14.99
CA PHE A 17 -8.92 -8.32 -14.56
C PHE A 17 -10.42 -8.09 -14.50
N THR A 18 -11.21 -8.66 -15.41
CA THR A 18 -12.66 -8.44 -15.43
C THR A 18 -13.41 -9.39 -14.50
N ASP A 19 -13.08 -10.67 -14.58
CA ASP A 19 -13.87 -11.74 -13.98
C ASP A 19 -13.17 -12.37 -12.78
N GLY A 20 -11.89 -12.03 -12.54
CA GLY A 20 -11.07 -12.60 -11.47
C GLY A 20 -10.66 -14.05 -11.71
N LYS A 21 -10.77 -14.53 -12.96
CA LYS A 21 -10.58 -15.94 -13.31
C LYS A 21 -9.56 -16.13 -14.43
N LEU A 22 -8.84 -17.23 -14.35
CA LEU A 22 -7.88 -17.67 -15.36
C LEU A 22 -8.25 -19.07 -15.84
N LEU A 23 -7.96 -19.34 -17.12
CA LEU A 23 -8.10 -20.67 -17.70
C LEU A 23 -6.81 -21.46 -17.43
N GLU A 24 -6.94 -22.57 -16.71
CA GLU A 24 -5.83 -23.47 -16.38
C GLU A 24 -6.14 -24.86 -16.91
N GLY A 25 -5.41 -25.27 -17.96
CA GLY A 25 -5.81 -26.42 -18.78
C GLY A 25 -7.17 -26.13 -19.41
N ASP A 26 -8.16 -26.95 -19.08
CA ASP A 26 -9.55 -26.83 -19.58
C ASP A 26 -10.53 -26.33 -18.50
N LYS A 27 -10.04 -25.83 -17.35
CA LYS A 27 -10.89 -25.41 -16.22
C LYS A 27 -10.69 -23.94 -15.89
N TRP A 28 -11.80 -23.24 -15.68
CA TRP A 28 -11.80 -21.89 -15.13
C TRP A 28 -11.55 -21.95 -13.62
N GLN A 29 -10.50 -21.28 -13.17
CA GLN A 29 -10.21 -21.14 -11.76
C GLN A 29 -10.39 -19.69 -11.31
N PHE A 30 -11.02 -19.53 -10.15
CA PHE A 30 -11.19 -18.25 -9.51
C PHE A 30 -9.94 -17.91 -8.70
N ILE A 31 -9.24 -16.84 -9.07
CA ILE A 31 -7.93 -16.49 -8.51
C ILE A 31 -8.01 -15.27 -7.62
N THR A 32 -8.76 -14.24 -8.02
CA THR A 32 -8.75 -12.96 -7.32
C THR A 32 -10.12 -12.32 -7.23
N ASN A 33 -10.37 -11.68 -6.10
CA ASN A 33 -11.53 -10.82 -5.88
C ASN A 33 -11.33 -9.40 -6.46
N ARG A 34 -10.13 -9.06 -6.94
CA ARG A 34 -9.84 -7.75 -7.55
C ARG A 34 -10.33 -7.72 -9.00
N LYS A 35 -11.56 -7.26 -9.19
CA LYS A 35 -12.23 -7.20 -10.49
C LYS A 35 -12.52 -5.77 -10.90
N TYR A 36 -12.41 -5.52 -12.19
CA TYR A 36 -12.71 -4.24 -12.83
C TYR A 36 -13.79 -4.49 -13.87
N GLY A 37 -14.85 -3.67 -13.90
CA GLY A 37 -15.95 -3.92 -14.83
C GLY A 37 -15.51 -3.89 -16.31
N ARG A 38 -14.43 -3.18 -16.60
CA ARG A 38 -13.83 -3.04 -17.93
C ARG A 38 -12.32 -2.85 -17.83
N LEU A 39 -11.61 -3.13 -18.92
CA LEU A 39 -10.13 -3.04 -18.96
C LEU A 39 -9.61 -1.60 -18.81
N ASP A 40 -10.37 -0.59 -19.25
CA ASP A 40 -10.02 0.83 -19.09
C ASP A 40 -10.00 1.27 -17.62
N GLN A 41 -10.73 0.56 -16.75
CA GLN A 41 -10.78 0.83 -15.32
C GLN A 41 -9.60 0.24 -14.55
N VAL A 42 -8.77 -0.60 -15.20
CA VAL A 42 -7.60 -1.20 -14.56
C VAL A 42 -6.56 -0.10 -14.30
N PRO A 43 -6.22 0.17 -13.03
CA PRO A 43 -5.36 1.29 -12.71
C PRO A 43 -3.95 1.09 -13.25
N HIS A 44 -3.50 2.06 -14.04
CA HIS A 44 -2.21 2.01 -14.70
C HIS A 44 -1.54 3.37 -14.55
N LYS A 45 -0.51 3.44 -13.69
CA LYS A 45 0.31 4.63 -13.54
C LYS A 45 1.71 4.32 -14.06
N SER A 46 2.05 4.90 -15.20
CA SER A 46 3.40 4.77 -15.75
C SER A 46 4.35 5.68 -14.97
N PHE A 47 5.40 5.10 -14.42
CA PHE A 47 6.45 5.84 -13.74
C PHE A 47 7.81 5.38 -14.26
N LYS A 48 8.60 6.33 -14.77
CA LYS A 48 9.98 6.07 -15.17
C LYS A 48 10.89 6.43 -14.01
N GLY A 49 11.40 5.40 -13.34
CA GLY A 49 12.35 5.58 -12.24
C GLY A 49 13.65 6.26 -12.68
N PRO A 50 14.36 6.92 -11.76
CA PRO A 50 15.72 7.38 -11.99
C PRO A 50 16.62 6.20 -12.42
N GLY A 51 17.53 6.42 -13.38
CA GLY A 51 18.34 5.34 -13.96
C GLY A 51 19.31 4.66 -12.99
N PHE A 52 19.59 5.26 -11.82
CA PHE A 52 20.44 4.67 -10.79
C PHE A 52 19.68 3.68 -9.89
N LEU A 53 18.34 3.70 -9.90
CA LEU A 53 17.52 2.78 -9.12
C LEU A 53 17.09 1.59 -9.95
N PRO A 54 17.00 0.39 -9.35
CA PRO A 54 16.56 -0.79 -10.06
C PRO A 54 15.05 -0.73 -10.35
N ASN A 55 14.63 -1.34 -11.47
CA ASN A 55 13.22 -1.34 -11.89
C ASN A 55 12.27 -1.95 -10.86
N TRP A 56 12.72 -2.95 -10.09
CA TRP A 56 11.91 -3.59 -9.06
C TRP A 56 11.49 -2.64 -7.94
N PHE A 57 12.18 -1.50 -7.79
CA PHE A 57 11.81 -0.46 -6.83
C PHE A 57 10.48 0.20 -7.19
N PHE A 58 10.11 0.23 -8.47
CA PHE A 58 8.90 0.89 -8.97
C PHE A 58 7.89 -0.06 -9.62
N ALA A 59 8.33 -1.24 -10.04
CA ALA A 59 7.50 -2.19 -10.78
C ALA A 59 7.91 -3.62 -10.40
N TYR A 60 7.04 -4.31 -9.64
CA TYR A 60 7.30 -5.67 -9.17
C TYR A 60 6.07 -6.56 -9.37
N THR A 61 6.30 -7.78 -9.86
CA THR A 61 5.24 -8.75 -10.18
C THR A 61 5.00 -9.79 -9.09
N TYR A 62 5.76 -9.75 -7.99
CA TYR A 62 5.64 -10.69 -6.87
C TYR A 62 5.59 -12.17 -7.31
N PRO A 63 6.69 -12.70 -7.89
CA PRO A 63 6.80 -14.14 -8.11
C PRO A 63 6.70 -14.89 -6.79
N GLN A 64 6.00 -16.01 -6.80
CA GLN A 64 5.76 -16.85 -5.61
C GLN A 64 5.09 -16.09 -4.47
N ASN A 65 4.07 -15.29 -4.80
CA ASN A 65 3.36 -14.52 -3.78
C ASN A 65 2.51 -15.42 -2.86
N VAL A 66 2.48 -15.05 -1.58
CA VAL A 66 1.75 -15.78 -0.52
C VAL A 66 0.24 -15.83 -0.77
N ASN A 67 -0.30 -14.85 -1.49
CA ASN A 67 -1.73 -14.80 -1.84
C ASN A 67 -2.12 -15.79 -2.94
N ILE A 68 -1.16 -16.50 -3.54
CA ILE A 68 -1.39 -17.42 -4.67
C ILE A 68 -2.22 -16.71 -5.75
N ASP A 69 -1.82 -15.47 -6.07
CA ASP A 69 -2.51 -14.56 -6.98
C ASP A 69 -1.74 -14.46 -8.31
N GLY A 70 -2.49 -14.31 -9.40
CA GLY A 70 -1.97 -14.17 -10.76
C GLY A 70 -1.81 -15.49 -11.51
N VAL A 71 -0.90 -15.49 -12.47
CA VAL A 71 -0.71 -16.57 -13.45
C VAL A 71 0.29 -17.59 -12.95
N LEU A 72 0.13 -18.85 -13.37
CA LEU A 72 1.07 -19.92 -13.04
C LEU A 72 2.45 -19.67 -13.65
N ILE A 73 3.48 -19.93 -12.85
CA ILE A 73 4.88 -19.95 -13.29
C ILE A 73 5.13 -21.31 -13.96
N PRO A 74 5.49 -21.35 -15.25
CA PRO A 74 5.74 -22.60 -15.96
C PRO A 74 6.79 -23.46 -15.25
N GLY A 75 6.49 -24.74 -15.03
CA GLY A 75 7.41 -25.69 -14.40
C GLY A 75 7.53 -25.59 -12.88
N ASN A 76 6.73 -24.75 -12.21
CA ASN A 76 6.74 -24.65 -10.76
C ASN A 76 5.56 -25.43 -10.11
N SER A 77 5.87 -26.51 -9.42
CA SER A 77 4.91 -27.36 -8.69
C SER A 77 4.78 -27.03 -7.20
N GLN A 78 5.42 -25.96 -6.72
CA GLN A 78 5.32 -25.54 -5.32
C GLN A 78 3.95 -24.91 -5.03
N GLU A 79 3.60 -24.78 -3.74
CA GLU A 79 2.35 -24.15 -3.29
C GLU A 79 2.23 -22.68 -3.77
N HIS A 80 3.30 -21.91 -3.64
CA HIS A 80 3.39 -20.53 -4.15
C HIS A 80 4.00 -20.52 -5.56
N ASN A 81 3.24 -20.97 -6.55
CA ASN A 81 3.67 -21.07 -7.95
C ASN A 81 3.12 -19.98 -8.87
N ARG A 82 2.66 -18.84 -8.33
CA ARG A 82 2.02 -17.78 -9.11
C ARG A 82 2.78 -16.45 -9.10
N VAL A 83 2.54 -15.66 -10.14
CA VAL A 83 3.11 -14.32 -10.34
C VAL A 83 2.05 -13.39 -10.91
N LEU A 84 2.06 -12.11 -10.52
CA LEU A 84 1.10 -11.14 -11.05
C LEU A 84 1.34 -10.91 -12.56
N PRO A 85 0.26 -10.89 -13.37
CA PRO A 85 0.38 -10.68 -14.82
C PRO A 85 0.88 -9.26 -15.16
N GLN A 86 0.58 -8.29 -14.30
CA GLN A 86 1.02 -6.90 -14.41
C GLN A 86 1.87 -6.52 -13.19
N PRO A 87 2.97 -5.76 -13.40
CA PRO A 87 3.75 -5.24 -12.29
C PRO A 87 2.97 -4.17 -11.54
N VAL A 88 3.11 -4.14 -10.22
CA VAL A 88 2.53 -3.12 -9.36
C VAL A 88 3.63 -2.42 -8.57
N PHE A 89 3.32 -1.27 -7.98
CA PHE A 89 4.25 -0.62 -7.07
C PHE A 89 4.47 -1.49 -5.83
N PRO A 90 5.72 -1.66 -5.38
CA PRO A 90 6.02 -2.51 -4.25
C PRO A 90 5.68 -1.82 -2.92
N THR A 91 4.39 -1.68 -2.59
CA THR A 91 3.93 -0.98 -1.37
C THR A 91 4.62 -1.45 -0.07
N PRO A 92 4.82 -2.75 0.20
CA PRO A 92 5.51 -3.23 1.40
C PRO A 92 6.95 -2.73 1.55
N LEU A 93 7.65 -2.50 0.43
CA LEU A 93 8.99 -1.91 0.46
C LEU A 93 8.91 -0.46 0.93
N TYR A 94 7.98 0.33 0.37
CA TYR A 94 7.78 1.73 0.75
C TYR A 94 7.34 1.85 2.21
N GLU A 95 6.45 0.99 2.69
CA GLU A 95 6.05 0.88 4.09
C GLU A 95 7.27 0.66 4.99
N THR A 96 8.13 -0.31 4.65
CA THR A 96 9.33 -0.62 5.43
C THR A 96 10.29 0.57 5.49
N ILE A 97 10.50 1.26 4.36
CA ILE A 97 11.38 2.44 4.30
C ILE A 97 10.82 3.57 5.16
N ILE A 98 9.54 3.92 5.00
CA ILE A 98 8.91 5.01 5.76
C ILE A 98 8.87 4.69 7.25
N CYS A 99 8.49 3.47 7.65
CA CYS A 99 8.52 3.01 9.04
C CYS A 99 9.93 3.12 9.64
N THR A 100 10.95 2.73 8.89
CA THR A 100 12.35 2.81 9.32
C THR A 100 12.79 4.27 9.50
N LEU A 101 12.46 5.16 8.55
CA LEU A 101 12.76 6.58 8.64
C LEU A 101 12.03 7.25 9.82
N MET A 102 10.78 6.90 10.08
CA MET A 102 10.03 7.37 11.25
C MET A 102 10.70 6.91 12.54
N PHE A 103 11.08 5.63 12.63
CA PHE A 103 11.79 5.10 13.79
C PHE A 103 13.11 5.83 14.04
N LEU A 104 13.93 6.01 13.00
CA LEU A 104 15.21 6.72 13.10
C LEU A 104 15.02 8.20 13.48
N GLY A 105 14.00 8.86 12.90
CA GLY A 105 13.63 10.22 13.28
C GLY A 105 13.28 10.31 14.75
N MET A 106 12.37 9.45 15.22
CA MET A 106 11.99 9.37 16.62
C MET A 106 13.16 9.06 17.54
N TRP A 107 14.02 8.13 17.14
CA TRP A 107 15.22 7.78 17.88
C TRP A 107 16.18 8.96 18.00
N PHE A 108 16.34 9.75 16.94
CA PHE A 108 17.19 10.94 16.92
C PHE A 108 16.71 12.00 17.91
N PHE A 109 15.42 12.36 17.91
CA PHE A 109 14.89 13.37 18.83
C PHE A 109 14.44 12.84 20.20
N ARG A 110 14.61 11.53 20.48
CA ARG A 110 14.18 10.90 21.75
C ARG A 110 14.71 11.60 23.00
N ARG A 111 15.92 12.15 22.94
CA ARG A 111 16.58 12.84 24.08
C ARG A 111 16.10 14.28 24.25
N SER A 112 15.51 14.87 23.22
CA SER A 112 14.98 16.24 23.26
C SER A 112 13.60 16.31 23.90
N ILE A 113 12.82 15.22 23.86
CA ILE A 113 11.48 15.16 24.42
C ILE A 113 11.57 14.71 25.89
N LYS A 114 11.49 15.68 26.82
CA LYS A 114 11.50 15.42 28.27
C LYS A 114 10.11 15.33 28.90
N THR A 115 9.10 15.88 28.22
CA THR A 115 7.73 15.89 28.73
C THR A 115 7.10 14.51 28.51
N PRO A 116 6.54 13.87 29.56
CA PRO A 116 5.75 12.65 29.43
C PRO A 116 4.64 12.81 28.39
N TRP A 117 4.21 11.70 27.78
CA TRP A 117 3.13 11.64 26.75
C TRP A 117 3.44 12.27 25.39
N VAL A 118 4.35 13.25 25.29
CA VAL A 118 4.66 13.91 24.01
C VAL A 118 5.23 12.93 22.99
N MET A 119 6.13 12.04 23.39
CA MET A 119 6.73 11.06 22.46
C MET A 119 5.69 10.05 21.94
N PHE A 120 4.73 9.66 22.77
CA PHE A 120 3.62 8.80 22.36
C PHE A 120 2.64 9.53 21.44
N GLY A 121 2.32 10.80 21.73
CA GLY A 121 1.47 11.61 20.85
C GLY A 121 2.10 11.85 19.47
N VAL A 122 3.40 12.14 19.42
CA VAL A 122 4.16 12.24 18.16
C VAL A 122 4.16 10.92 17.40
N TYR A 123 4.30 9.79 18.10
CA TYR A 123 4.18 8.46 17.48
C TYR A 123 2.81 8.25 16.83
N LEU A 124 1.71 8.54 17.54
CA LEU A 124 0.35 8.40 17.02
C LEU A 124 0.12 9.30 15.80
N MET A 125 0.62 10.54 15.83
CA MET A 125 0.56 11.45 14.69
C MET A 125 1.32 10.92 13.47
N LEU A 126 2.56 10.48 13.67
CA LEU A 126 3.37 9.94 12.58
C LEU A 126 2.74 8.66 12.00
N ASN A 127 2.25 7.75 12.85
CA ASN A 127 1.64 6.49 12.41
C ASN A 127 0.32 6.72 11.67
N GLY A 128 -0.53 7.66 12.14
CA GLY A 128 -1.72 8.07 11.43
C GLY A 128 -1.39 8.68 10.05
N ALA A 129 -0.38 9.55 9.98
CA ALA A 129 0.03 10.15 8.70
C ALA A 129 0.55 9.10 7.71
N GLU A 130 1.43 8.19 8.14
CA GLU A 130 1.95 7.11 7.30
C GLU A 130 0.83 6.22 6.75
N ARG A 131 -0.09 5.78 7.62
CA ARG A 131 -1.26 4.98 7.21
C ARG A 131 -2.14 5.71 6.20
N PHE A 132 -2.34 7.00 6.36
CA PHE A 132 -3.10 7.81 5.40
C PHE A 132 -2.43 7.84 4.01
N PHE A 133 -1.12 8.14 3.95
CA PHE A 133 -0.39 8.22 2.68
C PHE A 133 -0.25 6.87 1.97
N ILE A 134 0.02 5.79 2.71
CA ILE A 134 0.13 4.45 2.15
C ILE A 134 -1.20 3.98 1.56
N GLU A 135 -2.31 4.22 2.25
CA GLU A 135 -3.63 3.82 1.77
C GLU A 135 -4.03 4.57 0.50
N THR A 136 -3.69 5.86 0.38
CA THR A 136 -3.85 6.60 -0.88
C THR A 136 -3.05 5.99 -2.04
N MET A 137 -1.89 5.37 -1.75
CA MET A 137 -1.08 4.69 -2.76
C MET A 137 -1.55 3.26 -3.06
N ARG A 138 -2.35 2.63 -2.19
CA ARG A 138 -2.88 1.28 -2.46
C ARG A 138 -3.99 1.34 -3.50
N VAL A 139 -3.78 0.59 -4.58
CA VAL A 139 -4.81 0.32 -5.60
C VAL A 139 -5.78 -0.73 -5.05
N ASN A 140 -6.58 -0.40 -4.04
CA ASN A 140 -7.60 -1.30 -3.51
C ASN A 140 -8.90 -0.55 -3.22
N ASN A 141 -10.01 -1.31 -3.18
CA ASN A 141 -11.39 -0.83 -3.24
C ASN A 141 -11.72 0.32 -2.29
N THR A 142 -12.07 1.47 -2.86
CA THR A 142 -12.74 2.55 -2.13
C THR A 142 -14.13 2.08 -1.71
N PHE A 143 -14.41 2.03 -0.40
CA PHE A 143 -15.78 1.96 0.09
C PHE A 143 -16.40 3.36 0.05
N THR A 144 -17.66 3.44 -0.38
CA THR A 144 -18.40 4.71 -0.42
C THR A 144 -19.17 4.84 0.89
N LEU A 145 -18.81 5.80 1.74
CA LEU A 145 -19.59 6.17 2.93
C LEU A 145 -20.08 7.61 2.74
N LEU A 146 -21.40 7.83 2.78
CA LEU A 146 -22.01 9.16 2.68
C LEU A 146 -21.61 9.98 1.44
N GLY A 147 -21.41 9.34 0.28
CA GLY A 147 -21.06 10.03 -0.97
C GLY A 147 -19.60 10.46 -1.08
N ILE A 148 -18.78 10.20 -0.06
CA ILE A 148 -17.33 10.42 -0.08
C ILE A 148 -16.65 9.04 -0.16
N ARG A 149 -15.68 8.90 -1.07
CA ARG A 149 -14.85 7.69 -1.17
C ARG A 149 -13.77 7.78 -0.10
N LEU A 150 -14.05 7.24 1.09
CA LEU A 150 -13.11 7.18 2.22
C LEU A 150 -13.01 5.73 2.70
N THR A 151 -11.79 5.22 2.86
CA THR A 151 -11.55 3.87 3.37
C THR A 151 -11.67 3.83 4.90
N GLN A 152 -12.02 2.67 5.48
CA GLN A 152 -12.03 2.46 6.94
C GLN A 152 -10.65 2.79 7.55
N ALA A 153 -9.59 2.47 6.82
CA ALA A 153 -8.22 2.74 7.23
C ALA A 153 -7.90 4.24 7.28
N GLU A 154 -8.42 5.04 6.35
CA GLU A 154 -8.27 6.50 6.36
C GLU A 154 -8.95 7.13 7.59
N LEU A 155 -10.13 6.65 7.98
CA LEU A 155 -10.79 7.13 9.20
C LEU A 155 -9.96 6.83 10.45
N ILE A 156 -9.44 5.61 10.57
CA ILE A 156 -8.55 5.22 11.69
C ILE A 156 -7.28 6.06 11.69
N ALA A 157 -6.70 6.31 10.51
CA ALA A 157 -5.52 7.16 10.35
C ALA A 157 -5.76 8.59 10.87
N VAL A 158 -6.91 9.20 10.51
CA VAL A 158 -7.30 10.52 10.99
C VAL A 158 -7.53 10.53 12.51
N MET A 159 -8.21 9.51 13.06
CA MET A 159 -8.43 9.40 14.51
C MET A 159 -7.11 9.26 15.29
N LEU A 160 -6.16 8.45 14.79
CA LEU A 160 -4.83 8.32 15.37
C LEU A 160 -4.07 9.65 15.33
N PHE A 161 -4.13 10.36 14.21
CA PHE A 161 -3.49 11.66 14.07
C PHE A 161 -4.05 12.69 15.06
N LEU A 162 -5.38 12.83 15.13
CA LEU A 162 -6.04 13.78 16.01
C LEU A 162 -5.83 13.45 17.49
N SER A 163 -5.93 12.17 17.87
CA SER A 163 -5.66 11.75 19.26
C SER A 163 -4.22 12.02 19.67
N GLY A 164 -3.25 11.77 18.79
CA GLY A 164 -1.85 12.13 19.00
C GLY A 164 -1.65 13.63 19.19
N ALA A 165 -2.27 14.46 18.34
CA ALA A 165 -2.20 15.92 18.43
C ALA A 165 -2.80 16.44 19.75
N LEU A 166 -3.99 15.95 20.12
CA LEU A 166 -4.64 16.31 21.38
C LEU A 166 -3.78 15.90 22.59
N LEU A 167 -3.15 14.73 22.55
CA LEU A 167 -2.28 14.27 23.63
C LEU A 167 -1.04 15.16 23.78
N VAL A 168 -0.42 15.58 22.67
CA VAL A 168 0.73 16.51 22.70
C VAL A 168 0.31 17.87 23.26
N LEU A 169 -0.85 18.40 22.83
CA LEU A 169 -1.38 19.67 23.34
C LEU A 169 -1.68 19.59 24.84
N TYR A 170 -2.34 18.51 25.28
CA TYR A 170 -2.65 18.27 26.68
C TYR A 170 -1.39 18.17 27.54
N ALA A 171 -0.39 17.39 27.10
CA ALA A 171 0.87 17.21 27.82
C ALA A 171 1.66 18.53 27.95
N LYS A 172 1.62 19.38 26.92
CA LYS A 172 2.26 20.71 26.97
C LYS A 172 1.49 21.70 27.85
N TRP A 173 0.16 21.59 27.90
CA TRP A 173 -0.68 22.45 28.73
C TRP A 173 -0.54 22.10 30.22
N SER A 174 -0.57 20.81 30.58
CA SER A 174 -0.42 20.35 31.97
C SER A 174 0.99 20.51 32.54
N GLY A 175 2.00 20.60 31.68
CA GLY A 175 3.40 20.84 32.07
C GLY A 175 3.77 22.31 32.31
N LYS A 176 2.89 23.28 32.04
CA LYS A 176 3.13 24.69 32.38
C LYS A 176 2.77 24.94 33.86
N PRO A 177 3.63 25.61 34.66
CA PRO A 177 3.25 26.02 36.00
C PRO A 177 2.02 26.93 35.90
N ARG A 178 0.94 26.59 36.62
CA ARG A 178 -0.20 27.47 36.81
C ARG A 178 0.27 28.63 37.69
N THR A 179 0.57 29.77 37.06
CA THR A 179 0.73 31.06 37.73
C THR A 179 -0.62 31.60 38.16
#